data_AF-A0A0G0NI23-F1
#
_entry.id   AF-A0A0G0NI23-F1
#
_cell.length_a   1.000
_cell.length_b   1.000
_cell.length_c   1.000
_cell.angle_alpha   90.00
_cell.angle_beta   90.00
_cell.angle_gamma   90.00
#
_symmetry.space_group_name_H-M   'P 1'
#
loop_
_entity.id
_entity.type
_entity.pdbx_description
1 polymer ?
#
loop_
_entity_poly.entity_id
_entity_poly.type
_entity_poly.pdbx_seq_one_letter_code
_entity_poly.pdbx_strand_id
1 'polypeptide(L)'
;MAKPATLQMEEGLKSTLPMGSDRLYIARNMDTTSLASTFPFTSSILTQDKGVMYGINQLNGSLIIFDRFSLENANEVVFGKSGSGKSYLTKLETLRQFMFGTEVIIIDPEGEYEKMTKALGGEYLSFTPSSPIKINPFDLSGLYEEGENELGLKILSLHALLKIVMGALDSGHEAILDRAFVQAYQQKGITADPSTQTKEPPLMEDLYKILLGMEDATAKDLALRLERFIKGSLSGIFNQQSNFNIQNPFTVFSTS
;
A
#
# COMPACT_ATOMS: atom_id res chain seq x y z
N MET A 1 -11.84 20.32 -43.18
CA MET A 1 -11.09 21.08 -44.21
C MET A 1 -11.38 22.56 -44.05
N ALA A 2 -10.36 23.41 -44.05
CA ALA A 2 -10.54 24.87 -44.09
C ALA A 2 -11.12 25.26 -45.46
N LYS A 3 -12.16 26.11 -45.48
CA LYS A 3 -12.74 26.63 -46.73
C LYS A 3 -11.98 27.89 -47.14
N PRO A 4 -11.42 27.98 -48.36
CA PRO A 4 -10.72 29.18 -48.79
C PRO A 4 -11.70 30.33 -49.04
N ALA A 5 -11.41 31.53 -48.54
CA ALA A 5 -12.20 32.75 -48.76
C ALA A 5 -11.80 33.44 -50.08
N THR A 6 -11.81 32.69 -51.18
CA THR A 6 -11.42 33.19 -52.52
C THR A 6 -12.32 34.35 -52.93
N LEU A 7 -11.73 35.49 -53.32
CA LEU A 7 -12.42 36.76 -53.64
C LEU A 7 -13.20 37.41 -52.47
N GLN A 8 -13.10 36.88 -51.24
CA GLN A 8 -13.72 37.44 -50.03
C GLN A 8 -12.70 37.64 -48.90
N MET A 9 -11.44 37.94 -49.26
CA MET A 9 -10.30 38.01 -48.32
C MET A 9 -10.52 39.04 -47.20
N GLU A 10 -11.07 40.21 -47.54
CA GLU A 10 -11.37 41.27 -46.57
C GLU A 10 -12.42 40.83 -45.55
N GLU A 11 -13.50 40.21 -46.01
CA GLU A 11 -14.56 39.71 -45.14
C GLU A 11 -14.08 38.50 -44.32
N GLY A 12 -13.19 37.67 -44.87
CA GLY A 12 -12.51 36.61 -44.13
C GLY A 12 -11.65 37.14 -43.00
N LEU A 13 -10.84 38.17 -43.25
CA LEU A 13 -10.06 38.82 -42.19
C LEU A 13 -10.97 39.38 -41.09
N LYS A 14 -11.99 40.16 -41.46
CA LYS A 14 -12.94 40.75 -40.50
C LYS A 14 -13.68 39.71 -39.66
N SER A 15 -13.99 38.54 -40.24
CA SER A 15 -14.65 37.43 -39.56
C SER A 15 -13.76 36.70 -38.55
N THR A 16 -12.44 36.82 -38.69
CA THR A 16 -11.46 36.20 -37.77
C THR A 16 -10.96 37.13 -36.67
N LEU A 17 -11.33 38.42 -36.70
CA LEU A 17 -10.99 39.36 -35.65
C LEU A 17 -11.81 39.07 -34.37
N PRO A 18 -11.27 39.34 -33.18
CA PRO A 18 -11.96 39.13 -31.89
C PRO A 18 -13.05 40.18 -31.62
N MET A 19 -13.75 40.63 -32.66
CA MET A 19 -14.85 41.60 -32.59
C MET A 19 -16.24 40.91 -32.57
N GLY A 20 -16.27 39.57 -32.65
CA GLY A 20 -17.51 38.79 -32.61
C GLY A 20 -18.40 38.95 -33.84
N SER A 21 -17.88 39.51 -34.94
CA SER A 21 -18.63 39.74 -36.17
C SER A 21 -18.23 38.73 -37.25
N ASP A 22 -19.04 37.70 -37.50
CA ASP A 22 -18.86 36.82 -38.65
C ASP A 22 -19.53 37.44 -39.88
N ARG A 23 -18.73 37.82 -40.87
CA ARG A 23 -19.20 38.39 -42.14
C ARG A 23 -19.28 37.36 -43.27
N LEU A 24 -18.69 36.19 -43.08
CA LEU A 24 -18.72 35.09 -44.05
C LEU A 24 -19.89 34.13 -43.79
N TYR A 25 -20.42 34.06 -42.56
CA TYR A 25 -21.51 33.17 -42.15
C TYR A 25 -21.25 31.69 -42.49
N ILE A 26 -19.97 31.29 -42.45
CA ILE A 26 -19.56 29.93 -42.76
C ILE A 26 -19.59 29.11 -41.47
N ALA A 27 -20.74 28.49 -41.21
CA ALA A 27 -20.88 27.58 -40.09
C ALA A 27 -20.30 26.19 -40.41
N ARG A 28 -19.82 25.51 -39.36
CA ARG A 28 -19.57 24.07 -39.33
C ARG A 28 -20.21 23.50 -38.08
N ASN A 29 -20.71 22.27 -38.17
CA ASN A 29 -21.17 21.56 -36.98
C ASN A 29 -19.96 21.23 -36.10
N MET A 30 -20.11 21.44 -34.79
CA MET A 30 -19.14 21.07 -33.77
C MET A 30 -19.87 20.44 -32.60
N ASP A 31 -19.26 19.42 -32.00
CA ASP A 31 -19.77 18.86 -30.75
C ASP A 31 -19.58 19.87 -29.60
N THR A 32 -20.51 19.86 -28.65
CA THR A 32 -20.52 20.79 -27.51
C THR A 32 -19.20 20.78 -26.73
N THR A 33 -18.55 19.62 -26.62
CA THR A 33 -17.23 19.46 -25.98
C THR A 33 -16.11 20.21 -26.71
N SER A 34 -16.15 20.21 -28.05
CA SER A 34 -15.17 20.93 -28.88
C SER A 34 -15.39 22.44 -28.88
N LEU A 35 -16.63 22.89 -28.64
CA LEU A 35 -16.95 24.31 -28.46
C LEU A 35 -16.49 24.79 -27.08
N ALA A 36 -16.69 23.99 -26.03
CA ALA A 36 -16.29 24.32 -24.67
C ALA A 36 -14.77 24.52 -24.53
N SER A 37 -13.95 23.75 -25.26
CA SER A 37 -12.48 23.88 -25.22
C SER A 37 -11.95 25.17 -25.85
N THR A 38 -12.74 25.86 -26.68
CA THR A 38 -12.36 27.16 -27.25
C THR A 38 -12.58 28.35 -26.30
N PHE A 39 -13.16 28.12 -25.12
CA PHE A 39 -13.43 29.16 -24.15
C PHE A 39 -12.14 29.50 -23.37
N PRO A 40 -11.58 30.72 -23.52
CA PRO A 40 -10.20 31.04 -23.11
C PRO A 40 -9.98 31.16 -21.58
N PHE A 41 -10.97 30.79 -20.76
CA PHE A 41 -10.95 30.95 -19.30
C PHE A 41 -11.21 29.67 -18.51
N THR A 42 -11.14 28.50 -19.13
CA THR A 42 -11.35 27.23 -18.41
C THR A 42 -10.08 26.85 -17.64
N SER A 43 -9.85 27.45 -16.46
CA SER A 43 -9.00 26.81 -15.46
C SER A 43 -9.75 25.60 -14.93
N SER A 44 -9.15 24.41 -14.97
CA SER A 44 -9.74 23.24 -14.32
C SER A 44 -9.82 23.47 -12.81
N ILE A 45 -11.04 23.41 -12.27
CA ILE A 45 -11.30 23.47 -10.84
C ILE A 45 -11.40 22.03 -10.36
N LEU A 46 -10.44 21.59 -9.53
CA LEU A 46 -10.48 20.28 -8.88
C LEU A 46 -11.04 20.45 -7.47
N THR A 47 -12.33 20.82 -7.40
CA THR A 47 -13.07 21.01 -6.16
C THR A 47 -14.33 20.17 -6.24
N GLN A 48 -14.46 19.21 -5.33
CA GLN A 48 -15.66 18.43 -5.13
C GLN A 48 -16.41 18.89 -3.88
N ASP A 49 -17.70 18.54 -3.78
CA ASP A 49 -18.54 18.82 -2.61
C ASP A 49 -18.19 17.94 -1.40
N LYS A 50 -17.39 16.89 -1.61
CA LYS A 50 -17.00 15.88 -0.60
C LYS A 50 -15.50 15.60 -0.65
N GLY A 51 -15.02 15.02 0.45
CA GLY A 51 -13.63 14.62 0.62
C GLY A 51 -12.82 15.59 1.47
N VAL A 52 -11.50 15.47 1.36
CA VAL A 52 -10.57 16.24 2.18
C VAL A 52 -9.91 17.35 1.37
N MET A 53 -9.55 18.45 2.03
CA MET A 53 -8.77 19.51 1.41
C MET A 53 -7.33 19.01 1.22
N TYR A 54 -6.79 19.08 0.01
CA TYR A 54 -5.40 18.77 -0.30
C TYR A 54 -4.53 20.03 -0.37
N GLY A 55 -5.10 21.15 -0.84
CA GLY A 55 -4.34 22.38 -0.99
C GLY A 55 -5.12 23.49 -1.66
N ILE A 56 -4.40 24.41 -2.28
CA ILE A 56 -4.94 25.58 -2.97
C ILE A 56 -4.37 25.59 -4.39
N ASN A 57 -5.24 25.78 -5.38
CA ASN A 57 -4.84 25.95 -6.76
C ASN A 57 -4.15 27.32 -6.92
N GLN A 58 -2.89 27.32 -7.35
CA GLN A 58 -2.08 28.53 -7.44
C GLN A 58 -2.52 29.49 -8.55
N LEU A 59 -3.25 29.02 -9.56
CA LEU A 59 -3.67 29.84 -10.71
C LEU A 59 -4.88 30.71 -10.41
N ASN A 60 -5.84 30.17 -9.65
CA ASN A 60 -7.13 30.82 -9.42
C ASN A 60 -7.51 30.94 -7.93
N GLY A 61 -6.68 30.42 -7.01
CA GLY A 61 -6.90 30.47 -5.57
C GLY A 61 -8.01 29.53 -5.06
N SER A 62 -8.59 28.68 -5.90
CA SER A 62 -9.63 27.75 -5.48
C SER A 62 -9.08 26.65 -4.58
N LEU A 63 -9.89 26.13 -3.66
CA LEU A 63 -9.51 25.00 -2.83
C LEU A 63 -9.44 23.72 -3.67
N ILE A 64 -8.43 22.89 -3.43
CA ILE A 64 -8.39 21.54 -3.97
C ILE A 64 -9.01 20.63 -2.92
N ILE A 65 -10.26 20.22 -3.15
CA ILE A 65 -11.04 19.34 -2.27
C ILE A 65 -11.45 18.13 -3.09
N PHE A 66 -11.18 16.95 -2.57
CA PHE A 66 -11.33 15.73 -3.35
C PHE A 66 -11.53 14.51 -2.43
N ASP A 67 -12.45 13.62 -2.81
CA ASP A 67 -12.63 12.33 -2.16
C ASP A 67 -11.89 11.23 -2.93
N ARG A 68 -10.72 10.84 -2.43
CA ARG A 68 -9.91 9.77 -3.04
C ARG A 68 -10.63 8.42 -3.06
N PHE A 69 -11.53 8.16 -2.11
CA PHE A 69 -12.28 6.90 -2.05
C PHE A 69 -13.44 6.85 -3.06
N SER A 70 -13.80 7.97 -3.69
CA SER A 70 -14.80 7.99 -4.76
C SER A 70 -14.24 7.59 -6.13
N LEU A 71 -12.93 7.36 -6.24
CA LEU A 71 -12.29 6.90 -7.47
C LEU A 71 -12.45 5.39 -7.68
N GLU A 72 -12.23 4.95 -8.92
CA GLU A 72 -12.11 3.52 -9.24
C GLU A 72 -10.99 2.84 -8.42
N ASN A 73 -9.92 3.58 -8.12
CA ASN A 73 -8.86 3.13 -7.24
C ASN A 73 -8.45 4.26 -6.28
N ALA A 74 -8.50 3.96 -4.98
CA ALA A 74 -8.18 4.90 -3.92
C ALA A 74 -6.68 4.98 -3.58
N ASN A 75 -5.78 4.33 -4.33
CA ASN A 75 -4.35 4.34 -4.06
C ASN A 75 -3.71 5.71 -4.34
N GLU A 76 -2.72 6.07 -3.53
CA GLU A 76 -1.95 7.30 -3.70
C GLU A 76 -0.45 7.01 -3.62
N VAL A 77 0.32 7.74 -4.43
CA VAL A 77 1.78 7.70 -4.38
C VAL A 77 2.31 9.13 -4.25
N VAL A 78 3.01 9.40 -3.15
CA VAL A 78 3.58 10.72 -2.86
C VAL A 78 5.08 10.72 -3.12
N PHE A 79 5.52 11.49 -4.11
CA PHE A 79 6.93 11.70 -4.42
C PHE A 79 7.42 13.06 -3.93
N GLY A 80 8.63 13.09 -3.36
CA GLY A 80 9.25 14.34 -2.95
C GLY A 80 10.67 14.17 -2.43
N LYS A 81 11.55 15.12 -2.75
CA LYS A 81 12.91 15.20 -2.20
C LYS A 81 12.87 15.39 -0.69
N SER A 82 13.96 15.07 0.01
CA SER A 82 14.06 15.41 1.44
C SER A 82 13.83 16.93 1.65
N GLY A 83 13.06 17.29 2.68
CA GLY A 83 12.68 18.67 2.97
C GLY A 83 11.57 19.28 2.09
N SER A 84 11.02 18.55 1.11
CA SER A 84 9.96 19.06 0.23
C SER A 84 8.56 19.12 0.86
N GLY A 85 8.41 18.67 2.11
CA GLY A 85 7.11 18.63 2.80
C GLY A 85 6.32 17.33 2.64
N LYS A 86 6.92 16.24 2.13
CA LYS A 86 6.28 14.91 2.01
C LYS A 86 5.61 14.47 3.31
N SER A 87 6.36 14.38 4.42
CA SER A 87 5.82 13.93 5.71
C SER A 87 4.76 14.89 6.27
N TYR A 88 4.83 16.18 5.93
CA TYR A 88 3.81 17.14 6.34
C TYR A 88 2.49 16.89 5.59
N LEU A 89 2.56 16.71 4.26
CA LEU A 89 1.41 16.39 3.44
C LEU A 89 0.73 15.10 3.90
N THR A 90 1.50 14.01 4.05
CA THR A 90 0.94 12.70 4.44
C THR A 90 0.30 12.75 5.82
N LYS A 91 0.98 13.33 6.84
CA LYS A 91 0.41 13.46 8.19
C LYS A 91 -0.88 14.29 8.20
N LEU A 92 -0.92 15.37 7.42
CA LEU A 92 -2.07 16.24 7.35
C LEU A 92 -3.26 15.58 6.65
N GLU A 93 -3.01 14.85 5.57
CA GLU A 93 -4.05 14.05 4.92
C GLU A 93 -4.53 12.94 5.85
N THR A 94 -3.63 12.15 6.44
CA THR A 94 -3.97 11.08 7.37
C THR A 94 -4.84 11.59 8.52
N LEU A 95 -4.50 12.75 9.09
CA LEU A 95 -5.31 13.40 10.12
C LEU A 95 -6.71 13.73 9.61
N ARG A 96 -6.83 14.34 8.42
CA ARG A 96 -8.11 14.71 7.82
C ARG A 96 -8.96 13.47 7.52
N GLN A 97 -8.36 12.44 6.94
CA GLN A 97 -9.06 11.18 6.66
C GLN A 97 -9.56 10.53 7.95
N PHE A 98 -8.72 10.49 8.98
CA PHE A 98 -9.11 9.97 10.30
C PHE A 98 -10.28 10.75 10.91
N MET A 99 -10.27 12.09 10.80
CA MET A 99 -11.39 12.93 11.25
C MET A 99 -12.71 12.65 10.49
N PHE A 100 -12.62 12.13 9.27
CA PHE A 100 -13.78 11.72 8.45
C PHE A 100 -14.18 10.26 8.70
N GLY A 101 -13.59 9.59 9.69
CA GLY A 101 -13.94 8.23 10.10
C GLY A 101 -13.16 7.12 9.39
N THR A 102 -12.12 7.45 8.64
CA THR A 102 -11.26 6.47 7.98
C THR A 102 -10.35 5.78 9.01
N GLU A 103 -10.29 4.46 8.98
CA GLU A 103 -9.30 3.70 9.74
C GLU A 103 -7.89 3.88 9.13
N VAL A 104 -6.91 4.12 10.00
CA VAL A 104 -5.55 4.46 9.64
C VAL A 104 -4.58 3.44 10.24
N ILE A 105 -3.84 2.78 9.35
CA ILE A 105 -2.71 1.91 9.71
C ILE A 105 -1.46 2.47 9.05
N ILE A 106 -0.40 2.70 9.82
CA ILE A 106 0.86 3.29 9.33
C ILE A 106 2.01 2.34 9.66
N ILE A 107 2.89 2.11 8.67
CA ILE A 107 4.19 1.46 8.89
C ILE A 107 5.24 2.58 8.91
N ASP A 108 5.83 2.82 10.08
CA ASP A 108 6.71 3.95 10.38
C ASP A 108 8.11 3.49 10.81
N PRO A 109 9.00 3.21 9.84
CA PRO A 109 10.36 2.77 10.15
C PRO A 109 11.24 3.88 10.76
N GLU A 110 10.84 5.15 10.64
CA GLU A 110 11.62 6.31 11.09
C GLU A 110 11.11 6.90 12.43
N GLY A 111 10.02 6.35 12.99
CA GLY A 111 9.43 6.82 14.25
C GLY A 111 8.81 8.23 14.17
N GLU A 112 8.50 8.72 12.96
CA GLU A 112 8.01 10.07 12.72
C GLU A 112 6.57 10.31 13.18
N TYR A 113 5.78 9.25 13.41
CA TYR A 113 4.35 9.30 13.70
C TYR A 113 4.02 9.08 15.18
N GLU A 114 5.00 8.80 16.05
CA GLU A 114 4.76 8.51 17.47
C GLU A 114 3.97 9.64 18.18
N LYS A 115 4.41 10.89 18.01
CA LYS A 115 3.76 12.06 18.62
C LYS A 115 2.34 12.26 18.12
N MET A 116 2.11 12.05 16.82
CA MET A 116 0.79 12.18 16.20
C MET A 116 -0.16 11.10 16.72
N THR A 117 0.33 9.86 16.78
CA THR A 117 -0.42 8.71 17.31
C THR A 117 -0.88 8.96 18.73
N LYS A 118 0.04 9.38 19.62
CA LYS A 118 -0.27 9.74 21.01
C LYS A 118 -1.28 10.89 21.11
N ALA A 119 -1.16 11.91 20.26
CA ALA A 119 -2.08 13.05 20.26
C ALA A 119 -3.49 12.68 19.81
N LEU A 120 -3.64 11.67 18.95
CA LEU A 120 -4.92 11.18 18.46
C LEU A 120 -5.53 10.05 19.32
N GLY A 121 -4.88 9.69 20.43
CA GLY A 121 -5.29 8.54 21.24
C GLY A 121 -5.16 7.21 20.50
N GLY A 122 -4.30 7.16 19.48
CA GLY A 122 -4.01 5.98 18.67
C GLY A 122 -3.10 4.98 19.39
N GLU A 123 -2.92 3.82 18.77
CA GLU A 123 -2.05 2.75 19.25
C GLU A 123 -0.69 2.80 18.54
N TYR A 124 0.40 2.91 19.31
CA TYR A 124 1.76 2.91 18.78
C TYR A 124 2.46 1.61 19.17
N LEU A 125 2.65 0.71 18.22
CA LEU A 125 3.21 -0.62 18.39
C LEU A 125 4.66 -0.63 17.90
N SER A 126 5.61 -0.70 18.84
CA SER A 126 7.04 -0.78 18.52
C SER A 126 7.48 -2.24 18.46
N PHE A 127 8.13 -2.64 17.37
CA PHE A 127 8.75 -3.94 17.17
C PHE A 127 10.27 -3.83 17.26
N THR A 128 10.76 -3.74 18.49
CA THR A 128 12.18 -3.90 18.80
C THR A 128 12.44 -5.30 19.36
N PRO A 129 13.68 -5.82 19.31
CA PRO A 129 14.01 -7.10 19.94
C PRO A 129 13.60 -7.17 21.43
N SER A 130 13.69 -6.05 22.14
CA SER A 130 13.27 -5.89 23.53
C SER A 130 11.77 -5.63 23.73
N SER A 131 11.02 -5.34 22.67
CA SER A 131 9.59 -5.06 22.77
C SER A 131 8.85 -6.30 23.29
N PRO A 132 7.87 -6.13 24.22
CA PRO A 132 6.99 -7.22 24.60
C PRO A 132 6.08 -7.65 23.46
N ILE A 133 5.84 -6.78 22.46
CA ILE A 133 4.98 -7.06 21.31
C ILE A 133 5.76 -7.92 20.30
N LYS A 134 5.15 -9.03 19.87
CA LYS A 134 5.72 -9.99 18.94
C LYS A 134 4.74 -10.30 17.82
N ILE A 135 5.28 -10.55 16.63
CA ILE A 135 4.53 -11.08 15.48
C ILE A 135 5.10 -12.45 15.15
N ASN A 136 4.24 -13.46 15.06
CA ASN A 136 4.61 -14.73 14.46
C ASN A 136 4.35 -14.67 12.94
N PRO A 137 5.37 -14.79 12.08
CA PRO A 137 5.16 -14.82 10.63
C PRO A 137 4.26 -15.98 10.15
N PHE A 138 4.25 -17.08 10.90
CA PHE A 138 3.48 -18.30 10.60
C PHE A 138 2.02 -18.19 11.03
N ASP A 139 1.60 -17.06 11.59
CA ASP A 139 0.25 -16.90 12.13
C ASP A 139 -0.80 -16.86 11.01
N LEU A 140 -1.84 -17.67 11.13
CA LEU A 140 -2.96 -17.70 10.18
C LEU A 140 -4.07 -16.78 10.69
N SER A 141 -4.79 -16.13 9.78
CA SER A 141 -5.97 -15.33 10.14
C SER A 141 -7.07 -16.21 10.73
N GLY A 142 -7.14 -17.48 10.31
CA GLY A 142 -8.18 -18.42 10.73
C GLY A 142 -9.56 -18.08 10.17
N LEU A 143 -9.63 -17.12 9.25
CA LEU A 143 -10.85 -16.74 8.55
C LEU A 143 -10.98 -17.61 7.31
N TYR A 144 -12.01 -18.46 7.29
CA TYR A 144 -12.31 -19.24 6.11
C TYR A 144 -13.14 -18.43 5.12
N GLU A 145 -12.58 -18.22 3.94
CA GLU A 145 -13.32 -17.74 2.76
C GLU A 145 -13.45 -18.88 1.73
N GLU A 146 -14.67 -19.08 1.22
CA GLU A 146 -14.96 -20.17 0.29
C GLU A 146 -14.16 -20.01 -1.01
N GLY A 147 -13.29 -20.99 -1.30
CA GLY A 147 -12.40 -20.97 -2.47
C GLY A 147 -10.99 -20.45 -2.20
N GLU A 148 -10.69 -19.94 -0.99
CA GLU A 148 -9.35 -19.51 -0.64
C GLU A 148 -8.49 -20.63 -0.02
N ASN A 149 -7.22 -20.67 -0.40
CA ASN A 149 -6.21 -21.54 0.19
C ASN A 149 -5.29 -20.72 1.11
N GLU A 150 -5.79 -20.40 2.31
CA GLU A 150 -5.09 -19.56 3.28
C GLU A 150 -3.71 -20.13 3.64
N LEU A 151 -3.63 -21.42 3.99
CA LEU A 151 -2.35 -22.08 4.29
C LEU A 151 -1.36 -21.98 3.10
N GLY A 152 -1.84 -22.19 1.87
CA GLY A 152 -1.00 -22.05 0.68
C GLY A 152 -0.49 -20.62 0.47
N LEU A 153 -1.36 -19.62 0.61
CA LEU A 153 -0.98 -18.20 0.54
C LEU A 153 0.02 -17.82 1.63
N LYS A 154 -0.16 -18.36 2.84
CA LYS A 154 0.76 -18.17 3.95
C LYS A 154 2.13 -18.79 3.66
N ILE A 155 2.19 -20.01 3.13
CA ILE A 155 3.45 -20.65 2.74
C ILE A 155 4.18 -19.80 1.68
N LEU A 156 3.46 -19.27 0.68
CA LEU A 156 4.04 -18.35 -0.32
C LEU A 156 4.58 -17.05 0.33
N SER A 157 3.85 -16.48 1.29
CA SER A 157 4.30 -15.31 2.06
C SER A 157 5.57 -15.62 2.86
N LEU A 158 5.64 -16.79 3.51
CA LEU A 158 6.81 -17.25 4.25
C LEU A 158 8.02 -17.45 3.31
N HIS A 159 7.82 -17.98 2.10
CA HIS A 159 8.87 -18.04 1.09
C HIS A 159 9.42 -16.66 0.75
N ALA A 160 8.54 -15.69 0.48
CA ALA A 160 8.96 -14.32 0.16
C ALA A 160 9.75 -13.69 1.33
N LEU A 161 9.25 -13.85 2.56
CA LEU A 161 9.92 -13.37 3.77
C LEU A 161 11.31 -14.02 3.93
N LEU A 162 11.39 -15.35 3.91
CA LEU A 162 12.65 -16.06 4.13
C LEU A 162 13.67 -15.80 3.01
N LYS A 163 13.22 -15.53 1.78
CA LYS A 163 14.11 -15.11 0.68
C LYS A 163 14.75 -13.75 0.94
N ILE A 164 14.00 -12.79 1.48
CA ILE A 164 14.55 -11.49 1.89
C ILE A 164 15.58 -11.67 3.00
N VAL A 165 15.26 -12.54 3.96
CA VAL A 165 16.01 -12.70 5.21
C VAL A 165 17.27 -13.58 5.05
N MET A 166 17.21 -14.62 4.22
CA MET A 166 18.30 -15.58 3.98
C MET A 166 19.13 -15.30 2.72
N GLY A 167 18.72 -14.32 1.91
CA GLY A 167 19.37 -13.97 0.65
C GLY A 167 19.02 -14.93 -0.48
N ALA A 168 19.94 -15.10 -1.44
CA ALA A 168 19.70 -15.94 -2.61
C ALA A 168 19.45 -17.40 -2.22
N LEU A 169 18.31 -17.93 -2.70
CA LEU A 169 17.88 -19.32 -2.59
C LEU A 169 17.69 -19.86 -4.01
N ASP A 170 18.20 -21.05 -4.28
CA ASP A 170 17.95 -21.76 -5.54
C ASP A 170 16.68 -22.64 -5.45
N SER A 171 16.34 -23.32 -6.54
CA SER A 171 15.17 -24.20 -6.60
C SER A 171 15.23 -25.38 -5.64
N GLY A 172 16.41 -25.87 -5.29
CA GLY A 172 16.61 -26.93 -4.31
C GLY A 172 16.30 -26.45 -2.89
N HIS A 173 16.77 -25.25 -2.55
CA HIS A 173 16.44 -24.61 -1.27
C HIS A 173 14.93 -24.33 -1.15
N GLU A 174 14.32 -23.81 -2.21
CA GLU A 174 12.88 -23.54 -2.23
C GLU A 174 12.06 -24.84 -2.06
N ALA A 175 12.45 -25.94 -2.73
CA ALA A 175 11.77 -27.24 -2.58
C ALA A 175 11.94 -27.88 -1.18
N ILE A 176 13.07 -27.64 -0.51
CA ILE A 176 13.28 -28.10 0.88
C ILE A 176 12.45 -27.25 1.85
N LEU A 177 12.45 -25.93 1.68
CA LEU A 177 11.67 -25.02 2.52
C LEU A 177 10.17 -25.30 2.43
N ASP A 178 9.63 -25.52 1.22
CA ASP A 178 8.22 -25.84 1.03
C ASP A 178 7.81 -27.08 1.82
N ARG A 179 8.58 -28.18 1.69
CA ARG A 179 8.37 -29.40 2.47
C ARG A 179 8.48 -29.15 3.97
N ALA A 180 9.45 -28.36 4.41
CA ALA A 180 9.67 -28.06 5.81
C ALA A 180 8.53 -27.21 6.41
N PHE A 181 7.97 -26.25 5.65
CA PHE A 181 6.80 -25.49 6.06
C PHE A 181 5.57 -26.38 6.24
N VAL A 182 5.27 -27.21 5.25
CA VAL A 182 4.14 -28.14 5.32
C VAL A 182 4.29 -29.06 6.55
N GLN A 183 5.49 -29.59 6.79
CA GLN A 183 5.75 -30.41 7.97
C GLN A 183 5.60 -29.62 9.29
N ALA A 184 6.01 -28.35 9.33
CA ALA A 184 5.89 -27.51 10.53
C ALA A 184 4.42 -27.29 10.92
N TYR A 185 3.55 -26.98 9.95
CA TYR A 185 2.12 -26.87 10.20
C TYR A 185 1.49 -28.23 10.57
N GLN A 186 1.87 -29.31 9.88
CA GLN A 186 1.37 -30.65 10.18
C GLN A 186 1.72 -31.11 11.61
N GLN A 187 2.90 -30.77 12.13
CA GLN A 187 3.27 -31.08 13.52
C GLN A 187 2.40 -30.34 14.55
N LYS A 188 1.83 -29.19 14.19
CA LYS A 188 0.80 -28.49 14.98
C LYS A 188 -0.62 -28.97 14.69
N GLY A 189 -0.78 -29.97 13.82
CA GLY A 189 -2.08 -30.49 13.39
C GLY A 189 -2.85 -29.55 12.48
N ILE A 190 -2.17 -28.61 11.81
CA ILE A 190 -2.71 -27.70 10.82
C ILE A 190 -2.49 -28.30 9.43
N THR A 191 -3.54 -28.33 8.61
CA THR A 191 -3.53 -28.96 7.28
C THR A 191 -4.27 -28.08 6.27
N ALA A 192 -4.40 -28.55 5.04
CA ALA A 192 -5.21 -27.89 4.01
C ALA A 192 -6.71 -27.80 4.37
N ASP A 193 -7.18 -28.56 5.36
CA ASP A 193 -8.53 -28.39 5.92
C ASP A 193 -8.61 -27.08 6.72
N PRO A 194 -9.44 -26.10 6.29
CA PRO A 194 -9.59 -24.80 6.96
C PRO A 194 -10.03 -24.93 8.42
N SER A 195 -10.78 -25.98 8.79
CA SER A 195 -11.22 -26.19 10.17
C SER A 195 -10.05 -26.42 11.14
N THR A 196 -8.88 -26.79 10.62
CA THR A 196 -7.67 -27.01 11.42
C THR A 196 -6.82 -25.75 11.59
N GLN A 197 -7.09 -24.69 10.83
CA GLN A 197 -6.26 -23.48 10.74
C GLN A 197 -6.50 -22.47 11.87
N THR A 198 -7.36 -22.81 12.84
CA THR A 198 -7.54 -22.04 14.09
C THR A 198 -6.61 -22.50 15.23
N LYS A 199 -5.78 -23.52 14.99
CA LYS A 199 -4.84 -24.05 15.99
C LYS A 199 -3.62 -23.14 16.11
N GLU A 200 -2.89 -23.30 17.22
CA GLU A 200 -1.65 -22.54 17.43
C GLU A 200 -0.62 -22.84 16.31
N PRO A 201 -0.17 -21.82 15.56
CA PRO A 201 0.74 -21.98 14.44
C PRO A 201 2.17 -22.35 14.90
N PRO A 202 2.99 -22.91 14.00
CA PRO A 202 4.40 -23.17 14.28
C PRO A 202 5.20 -21.89 14.53
N LEU A 203 6.35 -22.03 15.18
CA LEU A 203 7.33 -20.97 15.33
C LEU A 203 8.50 -21.15 14.36
N MET A 204 9.32 -20.11 14.20
CA MET A 204 10.57 -20.18 13.43
C MET A 204 11.51 -21.28 13.96
N GLU A 205 11.52 -21.52 15.27
CA GLU A 205 12.28 -22.61 15.88
C GLU A 205 11.77 -24.01 15.51
N ASP A 206 10.45 -24.18 15.29
CA ASP A 206 9.90 -25.46 14.84
C ASP A 206 10.39 -25.78 13.41
N LEU A 207 10.39 -24.78 12.52
CA LEU A 207 10.97 -24.90 11.18
C LEU A 207 12.45 -25.29 11.24
N TYR A 208 13.23 -24.63 12.10
CA TYR A 208 14.66 -24.93 12.27
C TYR A 208 14.92 -26.36 12.76
N LYS A 209 14.13 -26.84 13.72
CA LYS A 209 14.23 -28.23 14.21
C LYS A 209 13.93 -29.24 13.09
N ILE A 210 12.94 -28.96 12.26
CA ILE A 210 12.59 -29.80 11.10
C ILE A 210 13.75 -29.83 10.10
N LEU A 211 14.31 -28.68 9.75
CA LEU A 211 15.43 -28.59 8.81
C LEU A 211 16.68 -29.32 9.33
N LEU A 212 16.97 -29.27 10.64
CA LEU A 212 18.06 -30.04 11.25
C LEU A 212 17.83 -31.55 11.21
N GLY A 213 16.56 -31.98 11.28
CA GLY A 213 16.18 -33.39 11.21
C GLY A 213 16.21 -33.98 9.80
N MET A 214 16.26 -33.14 8.76
CA MET A 214 16.39 -33.59 7.38
C MET A 214 17.84 -34.03 7.09
N GLU A 215 18.03 -35.27 6.62
CA GLU A 215 19.34 -35.79 6.18
C GLU A 215 19.78 -35.24 4.80
N ASP A 216 19.60 -33.94 4.57
CA ASP A 216 19.92 -33.25 3.32
C ASP A 216 20.92 -32.10 3.56
N ALA A 217 21.93 -31.97 2.69
CA ALA A 217 22.94 -30.93 2.82
C ALA A 217 22.36 -29.51 2.67
N THR A 218 21.37 -29.34 1.81
CA THR A 218 20.64 -28.08 1.56
C THR A 218 19.81 -27.69 2.78
N ALA A 219 19.18 -28.68 3.44
CA ALA A 219 18.42 -28.44 4.67
C ALA A 219 19.33 -27.96 5.81
N LYS A 220 20.53 -28.52 5.93
CA LYS A 220 21.53 -28.07 6.90
C LYS A 220 22.03 -26.65 6.62
N ASP A 221 22.22 -26.29 5.35
CA ASP A 221 22.56 -24.91 4.97
C ASP A 221 21.45 -23.92 5.35
N LEU A 222 20.19 -24.25 5.05
CA LEU A 222 19.02 -23.45 5.44
C LEU A 222 18.92 -23.30 6.97
N ALA A 223 19.13 -24.38 7.72
CA ALA A 223 19.13 -24.35 9.18
C ALA A 223 20.23 -23.40 9.72
N LEU A 224 21.44 -23.46 9.15
CA LEU A 224 22.54 -22.58 9.53
C LEU A 224 22.21 -21.10 9.27
N ARG A 225 21.56 -20.79 8.14
CA ARG A 225 21.14 -19.41 7.83
C ARG A 225 20.08 -18.90 8.81
N LEU A 226 19.15 -19.76 9.23
CA LEU A 226 18.10 -19.45 10.20
C LEU A 226 18.60 -19.30 11.64
N GLU A 227 19.72 -19.92 12.01
CA GLU A 227 20.22 -19.95 13.38
C GLU A 227 20.41 -18.55 13.99
N ARG A 228 20.78 -17.55 13.18
CA ARG A 228 20.94 -16.16 13.63
C ARG A 228 19.63 -15.52 14.16
N PHE A 229 18.47 -15.99 13.69
CA PHE A 229 17.14 -15.50 14.06
C PHE A 229 16.51 -16.28 15.22
N ILE A 230 17.18 -17.34 15.69
CA ILE A 230 16.66 -18.22 16.74
C ILE A 230 17.57 -18.17 17.97
N LYS A 231 18.88 -18.33 17.78
CA LYS A 231 19.87 -18.30 18.86
C LYS A 231 20.80 -17.09 18.80
N GLY A 232 20.85 -16.42 17.66
CA GLY A 232 21.74 -15.29 17.42
C GLY A 232 21.20 -13.96 17.93
N SER A 233 21.82 -12.88 17.45
CA SER A 233 21.50 -11.50 17.81
C SER A 233 20.08 -11.06 17.46
N LEU A 234 19.34 -11.81 16.63
CA LEU A 234 17.97 -11.50 16.18
C LEU A 234 16.92 -12.47 16.75
N SER A 235 17.29 -13.31 17.72
CA SER A 235 16.44 -14.32 18.38
C SER A 235 15.12 -13.79 18.96
N GLY A 236 15.06 -12.49 19.31
CA GLY A 236 13.90 -11.88 19.95
C GLY A 236 12.79 -11.40 19.00
N ILE A 237 12.96 -11.45 17.68
CA ILE A 237 12.01 -10.80 16.75
C ILE A 237 10.89 -11.74 16.29
N PHE A 238 11.21 -12.95 15.82
CA PHE A 238 10.27 -13.81 15.08
C PHE A 238 10.00 -15.18 15.72
N ASN A 239 10.52 -15.46 16.92
CA ASN A 239 10.41 -16.77 17.57
C ASN A 239 9.47 -16.77 18.78
N GLN A 240 8.32 -16.08 18.67
CA GLN A 240 7.26 -16.07 19.68
C GLN A 240 5.90 -15.97 18.98
N GLN A 241 4.83 -16.41 19.66
CA GLN A 241 3.47 -16.26 19.15
C GLN A 241 3.08 -14.78 19.08
N SER A 242 2.23 -14.44 18.10
CA SER A 242 1.62 -13.11 18.03
C SER A 242 0.87 -12.81 19.32
N ASN A 243 1.05 -11.62 19.88
CA ASN A 243 0.49 -11.29 21.20
C ASN A 243 -0.15 -9.89 21.28
N PHE A 244 -0.57 -9.35 20.15
CA PHE A 244 -1.24 -8.06 20.05
C PHE A 244 -2.47 -8.18 19.15
N ASN A 245 -3.41 -7.27 19.33
CA ASN A 245 -4.59 -7.14 18.49
C ASN A 245 -4.75 -5.67 18.13
N ILE A 246 -5.08 -5.38 16.88
CA ILE A 246 -5.37 -4.01 16.43
C ILE A 246 -6.79 -3.69 16.91
N GLN A 247 -6.90 -2.85 17.92
CA GLN A 247 -8.21 -2.43 18.47
C GLN A 247 -8.51 -0.96 18.22
N ASN A 248 -7.51 -0.19 17.82
CA ASN A 248 -7.62 1.24 17.61
C ASN A 248 -7.78 1.54 16.11
N PRO A 249 -8.69 2.43 15.69
CA PRO A 249 -8.81 2.86 14.30
C PRO A 249 -7.63 3.73 13.83
N PHE A 250 -6.71 4.11 14.73
CA PHE A 250 -5.44 4.76 14.39
C PHE A 250 -4.29 3.96 15.00
N THR A 251 -3.65 3.12 14.19
CA THR A 251 -2.55 2.25 14.64
C THR A 251 -1.29 2.50 13.83
N VAL A 252 -0.16 2.62 14.52
CA VAL A 252 1.16 2.81 13.92
C VAL A 252 2.10 1.71 14.35
N PHE A 253 2.66 1.01 13.37
CA PHE A 253 3.68 -0.01 13.53
C PHE A 253 5.05 0.60 13.29
N SER A 254 5.90 0.56 14.31
CA SER A 254 7.25 1.10 14.26
C SER A 254 8.30 0.01 14.38
N THR A 255 9.37 0.15 13.60
CA THR A 255 10.55 -0.74 13.65
C THR A 255 11.81 -0.04 14.15
N SER A 256 11.70 1.23 14.57
CA SER A 256 12.79 2.04 15.14
C SER A 256 13.01 1.77 16.62
#